data_AF-A0A927X921-F1
#
_entry.id   AF-A0A927X921-F1
#
_cell.length_a   1.000
_cell.length_b   1.000
_cell.length_c   1.000
_cell.angle_alpha   90.00
_cell.angle_beta   90.00
_cell.angle_gamma   90.00
#
_symmetry.space_group_name_H-M   'P 1'
#
loop_
_entity.id
_entity.type
_entity.pdbx_description
1 polymer ?
#
loop_
_entity_poly.entity_id
_entity_poly.type
_entity_poly.pdbx_seq_one_letter_code
_entity_poly.pdbx_strand_id
1 'polypeptide(L)'
;MTNEKLIRILKKVELNKNEEVCDGIYHCFRIIKNKVFDGDGKYHYSKREYEFLVITEDKIKKAIILRIGDIDLHWLVLPKYRQKHVLSNALRKGIISKLWPSIKSVTCCFDLYDEYDEKLSITNHLAEISKLFVK
;
A
#
# COMPACT_ATOMS: atom_id res chain seq x y z
N MET A 1 -1.28 8.68 3.53
CA MET A 1 0.15 8.65 3.91
C MET A 1 0.94 8.98 2.65
N THR A 2 2.06 9.72 2.67
CA THR A 2 2.76 10.03 1.40
C THR A 2 3.53 8.83 0.85
N ASN A 3 3.81 8.84 -0.46
CA ASN A 3 4.59 7.80 -1.13
C ASN A 3 6.02 7.70 -0.54
N GLU A 4 6.70 8.82 -0.26
CA GLU A 4 8.04 8.81 0.33
C GLU A 4 8.05 8.14 1.70
N LYS A 5 7.00 8.37 2.49
CA LYS A 5 6.86 7.75 3.81
C LYS A 5 6.66 6.24 3.69
N LEU A 6 5.84 5.78 2.74
CA LEU A 6 5.67 4.36 2.45
C LEU A 6 6.98 3.70 1.99
N ILE A 7 7.77 4.36 1.13
CA ILE A 7 9.11 3.86 0.73
C ILE A 7 10.02 3.69 1.95
N ARG A 8 10.05 4.68 2.85
CA ARG A 8 10.84 4.61 4.09
C ARG A 8 10.39 3.48 5.00
N ILE A 9 9.08 3.25 5.12
CA ILE A 9 8.52 2.14 5.90
C ILE A 9 8.93 0.81 5.28
N LEU A 10 8.70 0.62 3.98
CA LEU A 10 9.03 -0.60 3.24
C LEU A 10 10.51 -0.99 3.43
N LYS A 11 11.43 -0.01 3.34
CA LYS A 11 12.86 -0.25 3.58
C LYS A 11 13.14 -0.82 4.98
N LYS A 12 12.42 -0.36 6.01
CA LYS A 12 12.61 -0.76 7.42
C LYS A 12 11.89 -2.05 7.83
N VAL A 13 10.96 -2.59 7.03
CA VAL A 13 10.24 -3.82 7.38
C VAL A 13 11.18 -5.03 7.43
N GLU A 14 11.41 -5.63 8.57
CA GLU A 14 12.17 -6.89 8.66
C GLU A 14 11.26 -8.08 8.34
N LEU A 15 11.46 -8.76 7.20
CA LEU A 15 10.55 -9.79 6.70
C LEU A 15 10.40 -10.98 7.66
N ASN A 16 11.48 -11.40 8.30
CA ASN A 16 11.52 -12.50 9.28
C ASN A 16 10.68 -12.26 10.54
N LYS A 17 10.24 -11.02 10.80
CA LYS A 17 9.38 -10.66 11.93
C LYS A 17 7.89 -10.59 11.55
N ASN A 18 7.51 -10.97 10.32
CA ASN A 18 6.13 -10.90 9.86
C ASN A 18 5.71 -12.21 9.20
N GLU A 19 4.40 -12.43 9.15
CA GLU A 19 3.81 -13.62 8.56
C GLU A 19 3.79 -13.54 7.03
N GLU A 20 4.27 -14.59 6.37
CA GLU A 20 4.11 -14.78 4.93
C GLU A 20 2.74 -15.42 4.67
N VAL A 21 1.77 -14.59 4.30
CA VAL A 21 0.36 -14.99 4.13
C VAL A 21 0.07 -15.61 2.76
N CYS A 22 0.97 -15.39 1.81
CA CYS A 22 1.00 -15.99 0.50
C CYS A 22 2.45 -15.90 -0.02
N ASP A 23 2.83 -16.77 -0.96
CA ASP A 23 4.17 -16.77 -1.54
C ASP A 23 4.61 -15.34 -1.97
N GLY A 24 5.67 -14.83 -1.33
CA GLY A 24 6.21 -13.50 -1.58
C GLY A 24 5.38 -12.34 -1.01
N ILE A 25 4.32 -12.58 -0.25
CA ILE A 25 3.44 -11.54 0.34
C ILE A 25 3.44 -11.67 1.87
N TYR A 26 3.86 -10.59 2.54
CA TYR A 26 3.99 -10.53 3.98
C TYR A 26 2.96 -9.59 4.58
N HIS A 27 2.28 -10.04 5.63
CA HIS A 27 1.31 -9.24 6.37
C HIS A 27 1.95 -8.62 7.60
N CYS A 28 1.91 -7.29 7.68
CA CYS A 28 2.72 -6.52 8.62
C CYS A 28 1.88 -5.50 9.40
N PHE A 29 2.07 -5.43 10.72
CA PHE A 29 1.53 -4.38 11.58
C PHE A 29 2.65 -3.47 12.08
N ARG A 30 2.50 -2.15 11.98
CA ARG A 30 3.50 -1.18 12.48
C ARG A 30 2.86 0.02 13.15
N ILE A 31 3.35 0.32 14.34
CA ILE A 31 3.06 1.59 15.03
C ILE A 31 3.91 2.69 14.40
N ILE A 32 3.26 3.68 13.80
CA ILE A 32 3.91 4.83 13.17
C ILE A 32 3.55 6.10 13.93
N LYS A 33 4.59 6.85 14.30
CA LYS A 33 4.45 8.20 14.85
C LYS A 33 4.23 9.18 13.69
N ASN A 34 3.11 9.89 13.71
CA ASN A 34 2.75 10.94 12.77
C ASN A 34 2.78 12.28 13.46
N LYS A 35 3.34 13.30 12.80
CA LYS A 35 3.14 14.69 13.18
C LYS A 35 1.78 15.12 12.61
N VAL A 36 0.88 15.56 13.47
CA VAL A 36 -0.46 16.04 13.11
C VAL A 36 -0.51 17.51 13.46
N PHE A 37 -1.00 18.33 12.54
CA PHE A 37 -1.22 19.75 12.77
C PHE A 37 -2.68 19.97 13.13
N ASP A 38 -2.89 20.74 14.19
CA ASP A 38 -4.20 21.23 14.58
C ASP A 38 -4.54 22.45 13.71
N GLY A 39 -5.83 22.78 13.56
CA GLY A 39 -6.29 23.92 12.76
C GLY A 39 -5.70 25.27 13.22
N ASP A 40 -5.23 25.34 14.47
CA ASP A 40 -4.64 26.53 15.09
C ASP A 40 -3.11 26.63 14.90
N GLY A 41 -2.52 25.84 13.99
CA GLY A 41 -1.09 25.86 13.69
C GLY A 41 -0.17 25.16 14.71
N LYS A 42 -0.73 24.67 15.82
CA LYS A 42 -0.04 23.77 16.75
C LYS A 42 0.12 22.39 16.13
N TYR A 43 1.09 21.62 16.62
CA TYR A 43 1.22 20.22 16.23
C TYR A 43 1.36 19.32 17.45
N HIS A 44 0.87 18.11 17.32
CA HIS A 44 1.11 17.04 18.27
C HIS A 44 1.56 15.78 17.52
N TYR A 45 2.00 14.79 18.29
CA TYR A 45 2.37 13.49 17.72
C TYR A 45 1.29 12.47 18.05
N SER A 46 0.70 11.88 17.01
CA SER A 46 -0.15 10.71 17.16
C SER A 46 0.63 9.44 16.85
N LYS A 47 0.43 8.39 17.64
CA LYS A 47 0.86 7.04 17.32
C LYS A 47 -0.37 6.29 16.82
N ARG A 48 -0.29 5.73 15.62
CA ARG A 48 -1.33 4.85 15.09
C ARG A 48 -0.67 3.58 14.59
N GLU A 49 -1.30 2.46 14.87
CA GLU A 49 -0.96 1.21 14.22
C GLU A 49 -1.51 1.22 12.81
N TYR A 50 -0.71 0.72 11.88
CA TYR A 50 -1.06 0.58 10.48
C TYR A 50 -0.80 -0.85 10.04
N GLU A 51 -1.69 -1.32 9.18
CA GLU A 51 -1.65 -2.65 8.59
C GLU A 51 -1.20 -2.55 7.13
N PHE A 52 -0.26 -3.43 6.75
CA PHE A 52 0.36 -3.43 5.44
C PHE A 52 0.48 -4.82 4.86
N LEU A 53 0.48 -4.89 3.52
CA LEU A 53 1.06 -6.01 2.78
C LEU A 53 2.37 -5.57 2.14
N VAL A 54 3.41 -6.36 2.32
CA VAL A 54 4.71 -6.17 1.68
C VAL A 54 4.90 -7.26 0.63
N ILE A 55 5.08 -6.85 -0.62
CA ILE A 55 5.25 -7.73 -1.76
C ILE A 55 6.74 -7.84 -2.09
N THR A 56 7.18 -9.07 -2.25
CA THR A 56 8.57 -9.46 -2.48
C THR A 56 8.67 -10.46 -3.63
N GLU A 57 9.84 -10.53 -4.24
CA GLU A 57 10.27 -11.62 -5.13
C GLU A 57 11.71 -11.93 -4.75
N ASP A 58 12.05 -13.21 -4.55
CA ASP A 58 13.36 -13.64 -4.04
C ASP A 58 13.77 -12.90 -2.75
N LYS A 59 12.80 -12.68 -1.85
CA LYS A 59 12.93 -11.90 -0.60
C LYS A 59 13.34 -10.43 -0.79
N ILE A 60 13.39 -9.93 -2.04
CA ILE A 60 13.60 -8.52 -2.35
C ILE A 60 12.27 -7.79 -2.31
N LYS A 61 12.15 -6.77 -1.45
CA LYS A 61 10.94 -5.95 -1.33
C LYS A 61 10.73 -5.08 -2.56
N LYS A 62 9.54 -5.16 -3.16
CA LYS A 62 9.21 -4.47 -4.41
C LYS A 62 8.05 -3.50 -4.29
N ALA A 63 7.03 -3.86 -3.51
CA ALA A 63 5.83 -3.04 -3.35
C ALA A 63 5.27 -3.14 -1.93
N ILE A 64 4.40 -2.19 -1.59
CA ILE A 64 3.67 -2.13 -0.33
C ILE A 64 2.23 -1.73 -0.60
N ILE A 65 1.29 -2.33 0.12
CA ILE A 65 -0.10 -1.93 0.16
C ILE A 65 -0.41 -1.55 1.61
N LEU A 66 -0.82 -0.31 1.83
CA LEU A 66 -1.32 0.17 3.11
C LEU A 66 -2.83 0.03 3.12
N ARG A 67 -3.37 -0.54 4.21
CA ARG A 67 -4.80 -0.47 4.50
C ARG A 67 -5.15 0.85 5.18
N ILE A 68 -6.15 1.57 4.65
CA ILE A 68 -6.65 2.82 5.20
C ILE A 68 -8.02 2.58 5.83
N GLY A 69 -8.01 2.26 7.12
CA GLY A 69 -9.23 1.89 7.84
C GLY A 69 -9.92 0.69 7.20
N ASP A 70 -11.25 0.70 7.18
CA ASP A 70 -12.04 -0.41 6.63
C ASP A 70 -12.56 -0.18 5.21
N ILE A 71 -12.14 0.93 4.59
CA ILE A 71 -12.81 1.46 3.40
C ILE A 71 -11.91 1.56 2.17
N ASP A 72 -10.59 1.63 2.33
CA ASP A 72 -9.70 2.04 1.24
C ASP A 72 -8.28 1.46 1.36
N LEU A 73 -7.54 1.52 0.25
CA LEU A 73 -6.17 1.04 0.11
C LEU A 73 -5.27 2.12 -0.50
N HIS A 74 -4.00 2.09 -0.10
CA HIS A 74 -2.95 2.85 -0.77
C HIS A 74 -1.82 1.91 -1.17
N TRP A 75 -1.72 1.63 -2.47
CA TRP A 75 -0.64 0.83 -3.02
C TRP A 75 0.54 1.66 -3.53
N LEU A 76 1.73 1.08 -3.47
CA LEU A 76 2.94 1.68 -3.99
C LEU A 76 3.91 0.61 -4.49
N VAL A 77 4.41 0.78 -5.71
CA VAL A 77 5.54 0.01 -6.27
C VAL A 77 6.77 0.89 -6.27
N LEU A 78 7.92 0.35 -5.83
CA LEU A 78 9.19 1.07 -5.91
C LEU A 78 9.50 1.41 -7.37
N PRO A 79 10.03 2.62 -7.68
CA PRO A 79 10.24 3.10 -9.04
C PRO A 79 10.93 2.10 -9.99
N LYS A 80 12.01 1.45 -9.54
CA LYS A 80 12.77 0.46 -10.33
C LYS A 80 12.02 -0.83 -10.69
N TYR A 81 10.86 -1.07 -10.08
CA TYR A 81 10.01 -2.24 -10.33
C TYR A 81 8.66 -1.87 -10.93
N ARG A 82 8.43 -0.59 -11.26
CA ARG A 82 7.27 -0.18 -12.06
C ARG A 82 7.29 -0.93 -13.39
N GLN A 83 6.11 -1.21 -13.94
CA GLN A 83 5.90 -1.97 -15.18
C GLN A 83 6.33 -3.46 -15.15
N LYS A 84 6.83 -3.99 -14.02
CA LYS A 84 7.17 -5.42 -13.88
C LYS A 84 6.00 -6.28 -13.36
N HIS A 85 4.77 -5.80 -13.48
CA HIS A 85 3.53 -6.46 -13.02
C HIS A 85 3.54 -6.96 -11.56
N VAL A 86 4.38 -6.40 -10.69
CA VAL A 86 4.58 -6.85 -9.30
C VAL A 86 3.26 -6.87 -8.52
N LEU A 87 2.51 -5.75 -8.54
CA LEU A 87 1.24 -5.68 -7.84
C LEU A 87 0.17 -6.52 -8.53
N SER A 88 0.05 -6.46 -9.87
CA SER A 88 -0.94 -7.27 -10.61
C SER A 88 -0.79 -8.76 -10.27
N ASN A 89 0.43 -9.28 -10.23
CA ASN A 89 0.70 -10.68 -9.88
C ASN A 89 0.34 -10.99 -8.42
N ALA A 90 0.66 -10.10 -7.48
CA ALA A 90 0.29 -10.27 -6.08
C ALA A 90 -1.24 -10.23 -5.86
N LEU A 91 -1.93 -9.30 -6.53
CA LEU A 91 -3.38 -9.10 -6.40
C LEU A 91 -4.16 -10.27 -7.02
N ARG A 92 -3.68 -10.86 -8.12
CA ARG A 92 -4.26 -12.09 -8.70
C ARG A 92 -4.32 -13.28 -7.74
N LYS A 93 -3.46 -13.29 -6.70
CA LYS A 93 -3.52 -14.30 -5.63
C LYS A 93 -4.74 -14.12 -4.70
N GLY A 94 -5.57 -13.08 -4.92
CA GLY A 94 -6.80 -12.84 -4.16
C GLY A 94 -6.57 -12.39 -2.72
N ILE A 95 -5.38 -11.86 -2.41
CA ILE A 95 -4.99 -11.58 -1.03
C ILE A 95 -5.85 -10.50 -0.37
N ILE A 96 -6.33 -9.52 -1.15
CA ILE A 96 -7.17 -8.44 -0.65
C ILE A 96 -8.51 -8.97 -0.14
N SER A 97 -9.21 -9.79 -0.94
CA SER A 97 -10.49 -10.35 -0.51
C SER A 97 -10.36 -11.35 0.63
N LYS A 98 -9.21 -12.02 0.75
CA LYS A 98 -8.92 -12.97 1.84
C LYS A 98 -8.68 -12.25 3.17
N LEU A 99 -7.89 -11.18 3.19
CA LEU A 99 -7.52 -10.48 4.43
C LEU A 99 -8.47 -9.34 4.77
N TRP A 100 -8.95 -8.61 3.75
CA TRP A 100 -9.75 -7.39 3.91
C TRP A 100 -11.05 -7.47 3.11
N PRO A 101 -11.95 -8.43 3.41
CA PRO A 101 -13.17 -8.65 2.64
C PRO A 101 -14.14 -7.47 2.63
N SER A 102 -14.05 -6.57 3.63
CA SER A 102 -14.87 -5.36 3.74
C SER A 102 -14.48 -4.26 2.75
N ILE A 103 -13.25 -4.27 2.24
CA ILE A 103 -12.76 -3.24 1.32
C ILE A 103 -13.36 -3.49 -0.06
N LYS A 104 -14.09 -2.51 -0.56
CA LYS A 104 -14.73 -2.54 -1.90
C LYS A 104 -14.18 -1.49 -2.85
N SER A 105 -13.32 -0.59 -2.39
CA SER A 105 -12.82 0.50 -3.21
C SER A 105 -11.34 0.77 -3.00
N VAL A 106 -10.74 1.44 -3.99
CA VAL A 106 -9.40 2.01 -3.92
C VAL A 106 -9.42 3.44 -4.45
N THR A 107 -8.74 4.37 -3.79
CA THR A 107 -8.55 5.74 -4.30
C THR A 107 -7.28 5.82 -5.15
N CYS A 108 -7.37 6.48 -6.31
CA CYS A 108 -6.19 6.80 -7.11
C CYS A 108 -5.33 7.85 -6.37
N CYS A 109 -4.24 7.41 -5.76
CA CYS A 109 -3.27 8.32 -5.14
C CYS A 109 -2.23 8.76 -6.18
N PHE A 110 -2.18 10.06 -6.48
CA PHE A 110 -1.20 10.66 -7.38
C PHE A 110 -0.47 11.83 -6.70
N ASP A 111 0.80 12.01 -7.03
CA ASP A 111 1.61 13.15 -6.63
C ASP A 111 1.53 14.26 -7.69
N LEU A 112 1.94 15.48 -7.34
CA LEU A 112 1.87 16.68 -8.20
C LEU A 112 2.60 16.56 -9.55
N TYR A 113 3.54 15.63 -9.66
CA TYR A 113 4.36 15.37 -10.85
C TYR A 113 4.02 14.03 -11.52
N ASP A 114 3.00 13.31 -11.04
CA ASP A 114 2.55 12.10 -11.71
C ASP A 114 1.68 12.48 -12.92
N GLU A 115 1.84 11.74 -14.02
CA GLU A 115 0.87 11.77 -15.12
C GLU A 115 -0.43 11.14 -14.64
N TYR A 116 -1.47 11.96 -14.45
CA TYR A 116 -2.73 11.55 -13.85
C TYR A 116 -3.39 10.40 -14.61
N ASP A 117 -3.48 10.51 -15.94
CA ASP A 117 -4.13 9.49 -16.78
C ASP A 117 -3.41 8.14 -16.72
N GLU A 118 -2.07 8.14 -16.68
CA GLU A 118 -1.29 6.92 -16.53
C GLU A 118 -1.55 6.29 -15.15
N LYS A 119 -1.53 7.09 -14.08
CA LYS A 119 -1.80 6.59 -12.72
C LYS A 119 -3.22 6.09 -12.55
N LEU A 120 -4.20 6.78 -13.12
CA LEU A 120 -5.59 6.37 -13.08
C LEU A 120 -5.79 5.06 -13.86
N SER A 121 -5.20 4.93 -15.06
CA SER A 121 -5.22 3.71 -15.86
C SER A 121 -4.63 2.52 -15.11
N ILE A 122 -3.46 2.69 -14.49
CA ILE A 122 -2.83 1.65 -13.66
C ILE A 122 -3.73 1.30 -12.47
N THR A 123 -4.30 2.30 -11.79
CA THR A 123 -5.17 2.10 -10.63
C THR A 123 -6.42 1.32 -11.02
N ASN A 124 -7.07 1.67 -12.14
CA ASN A 124 -8.21 0.95 -12.70
C ASN A 124 -7.87 -0.51 -12.99
N HIS A 125 -6.75 -0.77 -13.66
CA HIS A 125 -6.30 -2.12 -13.95
C HIS A 125 -6.08 -2.97 -12.68
N LEU A 126 -5.42 -2.42 -11.67
CA LEU A 126 -5.18 -3.11 -10.40
C LEU A 126 -6.47 -3.31 -9.59
N ALA A 127 -7.41 -2.37 -9.68
CA ALA A 127 -8.71 -2.43 -9.02
C ALA A 127 -9.57 -3.54 -9.63
N GLU A 128 -9.60 -3.64 -10.95
CA GLU A 128 -10.28 -4.71 -11.70
C GLU A 128 -9.79 -6.10 -11.27
N ILE A 129 -8.47 -6.31 -11.24
CA ILE A 129 -7.86 -7.58 -10.77
C ILE A 129 -8.32 -7.91 -9.35
N SER A 130 -8.43 -6.88 -8.50
CA SER A 130 -8.79 -7.03 -7.09
C SER A 130 -10.29 -7.03 -6.83
N LYS A 131 -11.12 -6.89 -7.87
CA LYS A 131 -12.58 -6.71 -7.78
C LYS A 131 -12.99 -5.53 -6.90
N LEU A 132 -12.26 -4.42 -7.02
CA LEU A 132 -12.50 -3.15 -6.32
C LEU A 132 -12.99 -2.08 -7.29
N PHE A 133 -13.73 -1.10 -6.76
CA PHE A 133 -14.10 0.11 -7.49
C PHE A 133 -13.06 1.21 -7.29
N VAL A 134 -12.72 1.95 -8.33
CA VAL A 134 -11.91 3.17 -8.19
C VAL A 134 -12.81 4.35 -7.83
N LYS A 135 -12.42 5.11 -6.81
CA LYS A 135 -13.07 6.35 -6.36
C LYS A 135 -12.39 7.58 -6.96
#